data_AF-A0A932WLT0-F1
#
_entry.id   AF-A0A932WLT0-F1
#
_cell.length_a   1.000
_cell.length_b   1.000
_cell.length_c   1.000
_cell.angle_alpha   90.00
_cell.angle_beta   90.00
_cell.angle_gamma   90.00
#
_symmetry.space_group_name_H-M   'P 1'
#
loop_
_entity.id
_entity.type
_entity.pdbx_description
1 polymer ?
#
loop_
_entity_poly.entity_id
_entity_poly.type
_entity_poly.pdbx_seq_one_letter_code
_entity_poly.pdbx_strand_id
1 'polypeptide(L)'
;MNFVIRHSDLLLPHPPPSHWKSHTGPNDWYRVSFPPAWKLEVSDGTAGLTAPDRGGVLTLSCFWIDEPQATAVERIIDLDRLFPRRRNVQQLKPVSEVDYCVGYQGQALIGGDTRWWRRIFRKKLWRHWRIWCVRRGSVYILALYLQSGKIDHEAETLAGMIVDSIEFSDSPAVPPEVFARNVLDLARTKFPLIDCEPAPDFQIRLGDSKINLFNFYRSYVKSPEQFESIVLPALTTVVQVQGWGTAQTEPALAVVRDRIMPMLYPEDVWREKFPNFVCQPWVGGLVVLYVVDESQAYWYIRDDLLATWHISPDDLHQIAIENLNGYFEKQPMEFTVAGEEDGPRLLVPVRPDAYNTARLLSDSFHHKLRSVLGGDFAVGTPSRDFFVAISLDSSETVEHVRKKVEDDYQNMDHPLSDRLLLVTHDGVTEYAPWV
;
A
#
# COMPACT_ATOMS: atom_id res chain seq x y z
N MET A 1 18.25 15.34 -63.06
CA MET A 1 17.73 16.02 -61.85
C MET A 1 17.41 14.91 -60.86
N ASN A 2 18.33 14.66 -59.91
CA ASN A 2 18.25 13.56 -58.96
C ASN A 2 17.31 13.94 -57.82
N PHE A 3 16.23 13.20 -57.62
CA PHE A 3 15.43 13.28 -56.40
C PHE A 3 15.97 12.25 -55.40
N VAL A 4 16.67 12.76 -54.39
CA VAL A 4 17.03 12.02 -53.18
C VAL A 4 15.78 11.87 -52.34
N ILE A 5 15.20 10.68 -52.29
CA ILE A 5 14.18 10.32 -51.31
C ILE A 5 14.93 10.05 -50.00
N ARG A 6 14.76 10.93 -49.01
CA ARG A 6 15.28 10.70 -47.66
C ARG A 6 14.52 9.53 -47.05
N HIS A 7 15.23 8.43 -46.81
CA HIS A 7 14.78 7.36 -45.92
C HIS A 7 14.76 7.91 -44.48
N SER A 8 13.60 8.38 -44.04
CA SER A 8 13.34 8.69 -42.63
C SER A 8 11.86 8.53 -42.32
N ASP A 9 11.32 7.34 -42.59
CA ASP A 9 10.10 6.86 -41.93
C ASP A 9 10.56 5.80 -40.92
N LEU A 10 11.14 6.29 -39.82
CA LEU A 10 11.36 5.48 -38.62
C LEU A 10 9.97 5.20 -38.04
N LEU A 11 9.55 3.93 -38.09
CA LEU A 11 8.34 3.44 -37.46
C LEU A 11 8.43 3.74 -35.97
N LEU A 12 7.59 4.69 -35.50
CA LEU A 12 7.30 4.85 -34.08
C LEU A 12 6.82 3.49 -33.52
N PRO A 13 7.17 3.13 -32.27
CA PRO A 13 6.64 1.90 -31.66
C PRO A 13 5.11 1.96 -31.70
N HIS A 14 4.49 0.89 -32.22
CA HIS A 14 3.04 0.82 -32.30
C HIS A 14 2.47 0.86 -30.87
N PRO A 15 1.54 1.78 -30.55
CA PRO A 15 0.90 1.78 -29.25
C PRO A 15 0.22 0.41 -29.03
N PRO A 16 0.22 -0.10 -27.78
CA PRO A 16 -0.42 -1.38 -27.50
C PRO A 16 -1.89 -1.34 -27.95
N PRO A 17 -2.45 -2.45 -28.46
CA PRO A 17 -3.83 -2.48 -28.90
C PRO A 17 -4.79 -2.02 -27.80
N SER A 18 -5.77 -1.18 -28.13
CA SER A 18 -6.66 -0.53 -27.16
C SER A 18 -7.46 -1.47 -26.25
N HIS A 19 -7.62 -2.73 -26.65
CA HIS A 19 -8.33 -3.75 -25.88
C HIS A 19 -7.42 -4.52 -24.90
N TRP A 20 -6.12 -4.23 -24.86
CA TRP A 20 -5.20 -4.89 -23.94
C TRP A 20 -5.43 -4.44 -22.51
N LYS A 21 -5.20 -5.37 -21.57
CA LYS A 21 -5.21 -5.08 -20.13
C LYS A 21 -3.89 -4.41 -19.76
N SER A 22 -3.90 -3.64 -18.67
CA SER A 22 -2.70 -3.00 -18.15
C SER A 22 -2.37 -3.52 -16.75
N HIS A 23 -1.08 -3.57 -16.43
CA HIS A 23 -0.55 -3.87 -15.11
C HIS A 23 0.53 -2.85 -14.75
N THR A 24 0.47 -2.33 -13.53
CA THR A 24 1.51 -1.50 -12.94
C THR A 24 2.41 -2.36 -12.05
N GLY A 25 3.71 -2.28 -12.28
CA GLY A 25 4.74 -2.94 -11.49
C GLY A 25 4.90 -2.38 -10.08
N PRO A 26 5.82 -2.96 -9.28
CA PRO A 26 6.06 -2.50 -7.91
C PRO A 26 6.48 -1.02 -7.87
N ASN A 27 6.04 -0.31 -6.84
CA ASN A 27 6.37 1.11 -6.57
C ASN A 27 6.13 2.05 -7.76
N ASP A 28 5.18 1.71 -8.63
CA ASP A 28 4.86 2.44 -9.87
C ASP A 28 6.08 2.63 -10.80
N TRP A 29 7.02 1.69 -10.79
CA TRP A 29 8.24 1.77 -11.61
C TRP A 29 7.97 1.64 -13.10
N TYR A 30 6.99 0.84 -13.47
CA TYR A 30 6.61 0.64 -14.86
C TYR A 30 5.13 0.29 -14.99
N ARG A 31 4.61 0.49 -16.19
CA ARG A 31 3.34 -0.04 -16.66
C ARG A 31 3.59 -0.93 -17.86
N VAL A 32 2.84 -2.02 -17.97
CA VAL A 32 2.91 -2.95 -19.10
C VAL A 32 1.51 -3.30 -19.56
N SER A 33 1.34 -3.48 -20.88
CA SER A 33 0.08 -3.91 -21.48
C SER A 33 0.17 -5.36 -21.96
N PHE A 34 -0.92 -6.12 -21.84
CA PHE A 34 -0.96 -7.51 -22.26
C PHE A 34 -2.33 -7.95 -22.80
N PRO A 35 -2.38 -9.00 -23.66
CA PRO A 35 -3.63 -9.47 -24.24
C PRO A 35 -4.61 -9.98 -23.16
N PRO A 36 -5.93 -9.73 -23.29
CA PRO A 36 -6.92 -10.15 -22.30
C PRO A 36 -6.97 -11.65 -22.00
N ALA A 37 -6.57 -12.47 -22.97
CA ALA A 37 -6.53 -13.92 -22.88
C ALA A 37 -5.34 -14.47 -22.06
N TRP A 38 -4.32 -13.64 -21.80
CA TRP A 38 -3.19 -14.04 -20.96
C TRP A 38 -3.55 -13.87 -19.49
N LYS A 39 -3.20 -14.87 -18.68
CA LYS A 39 -3.47 -14.86 -17.25
C LYS A 39 -2.30 -14.21 -16.51
N LEU A 40 -2.57 -13.15 -15.77
CA LEU A 40 -1.61 -12.49 -14.88
C LEU A 40 -1.64 -13.12 -13.49
N GLU A 41 -0.47 -13.46 -12.95
CA GLU A 41 -0.23 -13.88 -11.57
C GLU A 41 0.92 -13.05 -11.01
N VAL A 42 0.75 -12.45 -9.83
CA VAL A 42 1.77 -11.60 -9.20
C VAL A 42 2.20 -12.22 -7.88
N SER A 43 3.52 -12.33 -7.66
CA SER A 43 4.10 -12.87 -6.43
C SER A 43 5.48 -12.23 -6.21
N ASP A 44 5.78 -11.81 -4.98
CA ASP A 44 7.10 -11.34 -4.54
C ASP A 44 7.82 -10.39 -5.54
N GLY A 45 7.12 -9.33 -5.98
CA GLY A 45 7.68 -8.33 -6.89
C GLY A 45 7.90 -8.82 -8.34
N THR A 46 7.39 -10.00 -8.68
CA THR A 46 7.47 -10.60 -10.02
C THR A 46 6.07 -10.77 -10.60
N ALA A 47 5.90 -10.42 -11.88
CA ALA A 47 4.66 -10.61 -12.63
C ALA A 47 4.81 -11.76 -13.64
N GLY A 48 3.98 -12.78 -13.51
CA GLY A 48 3.89 -13.92 -14.42
C GLY A 48 2.67 -13.81 -15.34
N LEU A 49 2.89 -13.80 -16.65
CA LEU A 49 1.88 -13.76 -17.69
C LEU A 49 1.87 -15.11 -18.43
N THR A 50 0.81 -15.89 -18.26
CA THR A 50 0.67 -17.21 -18.87
C THR A 50 -0.20 -17.13 -20.12
N ALA A 51 0.34 -17.56 -21.26
CA ALA A 51 -0.38 -17.64 -22.52
C ALA A 51 -1.39 -18.81 -22.52
N PRO A 52 -2.52 -18.70 -23.25
CA PRO A 52 -3.50 -19.79 -23.40
C PRO A 52 -2.89 -21.02 -24.09
N ASP A 53 -3.57 -22.16 -24.01
CA ASP A 53 -3.24 -23.40 -24.77
C ASP A 53 -1.80 -23.92 -24.64
N ARG A 54 -1.15 -23.63 -23.50
CA ARG A 54 0.27 -23.96 -23.23
C ARG A 54 1.26 -23.17 -24.11
N GLY A 55 0.86 -21.99 -24.57
CA GLY A 55 1.68 -21.07 -25.36
C GLY A 55 2.99 -20.68 -24.65
N GLY A 56 3.04 -20.65 -23.32
CA GLY A 56 4.25 -20.36 -22.56
C GLY A 56 3.96 -19.46 -21.35
N VAL A 57 5.02 -19.07 -20.65
CA VAL A 57 4.95 -18.14 -19.53
C VAL A 57 5.98 -17.04 -19.73
N LEU A 58 5.56 -15.79 -19.67
CA LEU A 58 6.40 -14.60 -19.61
C LEU A 58 6.50 -14.14 -18.16
N THR A 59 7.70 -14.05 -17.63
CA THR A 59 7.96 -13.57 -16.26
C THR A 59 8.68 -12.24 -16.32
N LEU A 60 8.15 -11.22 -15.65
CA LEU A 60 8.75 -9.90 -15.50
C LEU A 60 9.26 -9.77 -14.06
N SER A 61 10.58 -9.76 -13.89
CA SER A 61 11.23 -9.50 -12.61
C SER A 61 11.87 -8.11 -12.63
N CYS A 62 11.56 -7.28 -11.64
CA CYS A 62 12.03 -5.91 -11.59
C CYS A 62 13.03 -5.68 -10.44
N PHE A 63 14.03 -4.85 -10.69
CA PHE A 63 15.13 -4.60 -9.76
C PHE A 63 15.52 -3.12 -9.77
N TRP A 64 15.98 -2.65 -8.61
CA TRP A 64 16.57 -1.33 -8.44
C TRP A 64 18.09 -1.43 -8.27
N ILE A 65 18.85 -0.60 -8.99
CA ILE A 65 20.30 -0.48 -8.85
C ILE A 65 20.67 1.00 -8.66
N ASP A 66 21.15 1.34 -7.46
CA ASP A 66 21.52 2.70 -7.06
C ASP A 66 22.54 3.34 -8.01
N GLU A 67 23.63 2.64 -8.31
CA GLU A 67 24.71 3.11 -9.18
C GLU A 67 24.86 2.20 -10.39
N PRO A 68 24.17 2.50 -11.49
CA PRO A 68 24.11 1.57 -12.59
C PRO A 68 25.38 1.67 -13.46
N GLN A 69 26.20 0.61 -13.41
CA GLN A 69 27.38 0.45 -14.26
C GLN A 69 27.01 -0.09 -15.64
N ALA A 70 27.83 0.20 -16.66
CA ALA A 70 27.63 -0.31 -18.02
C ALA A 70 27.53 -1.85 -18.10
N THR A 71 28.22 -2.57 -17.21
CA THR A 71 28.23 -4.04 -17.12
C THR A 71 27.10 -4.62 -16.26
N ALA A 72 26.25 -3.80 -15.64
CA ALA A 72 25.18 -4.26 -14.76
C ALA A 72 24.20 -5.19 -15.49
N VAL A 73 23.88 -4.88 -16.75
CA VAL A 73 22.97 -5.70 -17.55
C VAL A 73 23.56 -7.07 -17.89
N GLU A 74 24.86 -7.14 -18.20
CA GLU A 74 25.56 -8.40 -18.48
C GLU A 74 25.61 -9.31 -17.24
N ARG A 75 25.69 -8.72 -16.05
CA ARG A 75 25.60 -9.45 -14.78
C ARG A 75 24.18 -9.93 -14.47
N ILE A 76 23.16 -9.15 -14.84
CA ILE A 76 21.76 -9.55 -14.68
C ILE A 76 21.42 -10.70 -15.63
N ILE A 77 21.82 -10.60 -16.91
CA ILE A 77 21.66 -11.67 -17.89
C ILE A 77 22.89 -12.59 -17.87
N ASP A 78 23.11 -13.25 -16.73
CA ASP A 78 24.10 -14.32 -16.64
C ASP A 78 23.53 -15.61 -17.28
N LEU A 79 23.71 -15.76 -18.59
CA LEU A 79 23.21 -16.93 -19.34
C LEU A 79 23.85 -18.25 -18.89
N ASP A 80 25.04 -18.22 -18.30
CA ASP A 80 25.69 -19.42 -17.77
C ASP A 80 25.02 -19.90 -16.50
N ARG A 81 24.63 -18.98 -15.62
CA ARG A 81 23.86 -19.27 -14.42
C ARG A 81 22.40 -19.64 -14.73
N LEU A 82 21.75 -18.87 -15.61
CA LEU A 82 20.33 -19.06 -15.95
C LEU A 82 20.09 -20.30 -16.81
N PHE A 83 20.98 -20.56 -17.78
CA PHE A 83 20.87 -21.68 -18.71
C PHE A 83 22.22 -22.41 -18.89
N PRO A 84 22.64 -23.22 -17.89
CA PRO A 84 23.93 -23.93 -17.93
C PRO A 84 24.07 -24.91 -19.10
N ARG A 85 22.94 -25.43 -19.61
CA ARG A 85 22.87 -26.31 -20.77
C ARG A 85 21.99 -25.68 -21.84
N ARG A 86 22.60 -24.83 -22.67
CA ARG A 86 21.94 -24.07 -23.75
C ARG A 86 22.54 -24.33 -25.12
N ARG A 87 21.77 -24.06 -26.17
CA ARG A 87 22.19 -24.12 -27.58
C ARG A 87 21.42 -23.11 -28.42
N ASN A 88 21.90 -22.86 -29.64
CA ASN A 88 21.28 -21.96 -30.62
C ASN A 88 21.00 -20.56 -30.05
N VAL A 89 21.94 -20.04 -29.25
CA VAL A 89 21.81 -18.73 -28.64
C VAL A 89 22.00 -17.66 -29.70
N GLN A 90 21.05 -16.73 -29.78
CA GLN A 90 21.08 -15.61 -30.70
C GLN A 90 20.70 -14.34 -29.93
N GLN A 91 21.37 -13.24 -30.26
CA GLN A 91 20.98 -11.93 -29.76
C GLN A 91 19.73 -11.46 -30.53
N LEU A 92 18.75 -10.95 -29.80
CA LEU A 92 17.55 -10.34 -30.36
C LEU A 92 17.86 -8.89 -30.75
N LYS A 93 17.16 -8.40 -31.77
CA LYS A 93 17.20 -6.97 -32.09
C LYS A 93 16.59 -6.19 -30.91
N PRO A 94 17.09 -4.97 -30.62
CA PRO A 94 16.46 -4.10 -29.63
C PRO A 94 15.00 -3.89 -30.00
N VAL A 95 14.13 -3.97 -29.01
CA VAL A 95 12.68 -4.04 -29.22
C VAL A 95 12.05 -2.63 -29.13
N SER A 96 12.70 -1.68 -28.43
CA SER A 96 12.23 -0.30 -28.24
C SER A 96 13.39 0.73 -28.09
N GLU A 97 13.08 2.03 -28.26
CA GLU A 97 13.95 3.20 -27.97
C GLU A 97 14.05 3.51 -26.46
N VAL A 98 14.13 2.48 -25.61
CA VAL A 98 14.45 2.66 -24.18
C VAL A 98 15.94 2.97 -24.04
N ASP A 99 16.35 3.69 -22.98
CA ASP A 99 17.77 4.02 -22.70
C ASP A 99 18.70 2.82 -22.91
N TYR A 100 18.25 1.62 -22.55
CA TYR A 100 18.95 0.37 -22.88
C TYR A 100 17.99 -0.84 -22.93
N CYS A 101 18.05 -1.60 -24.03
CA CYS A 101 17.37 -2.89 -24.18
C CYS A 101 18.31 -3.91 -24.84
N VAL A 102 18.53 -5.04 -24.18
CA VAL A 102 19.23 -6.20 -24.78
C VAL A 102 18.39 -7.45 -24.63
N GLY A 103 18.36 -8.29 -25.66
CA GLY A 103 17.63 -9.54 -25.62
C GLY A 103 18.43 -10.69 -26.21
N TYR A 104 18.14 -11.90 -25.73
CA TYR A 104 18.69 -13.15 -26.22
C TYR A 104 17.58 -14.19 -26.36
N GLN A 105 17.75 -15.11 -27.28
CA GLN A 105 16.90 -16.28 -27.42
C GLN A 105 17.73 -17.55 -27.56
N GLY A 106 17.12 -18.69 -27.25
CA GLY A 106 17.78 -19.97 -27.46
C GLY A 106 16.94 -21.16 -27.00
N GLN A 107 17.62 -22.30 -26.85
CA GLN A 107 17.02 -23.49 -26.26
C GLN A 107 17.85 -23.93 -25.06
N ALA A 108 17.19 -24.31 -23.97
CA ALA A 108 17.85 -24.81 -22.77
C ALA A 108 17.18 -26.06 -22.23
N LEU A 109 17.98 -26.93 -21.59
CA LEU A 109 17.47 -28.03 -20.81
C LEU A 109 17.14 -27.54 -19.40
N ILE A 110 15.86 -27.30 -19.12
CA ILE A 110 15.42 -26.79 -17.82
C ILE A 110 14.88 -27.97 -17.00
N GLY A 111 15.63 -28.35 -15.96
CA GLY A 111 15.29 -29.42 -15.04
C GLY A 111 15.89 -29.11 -13.67
N GLY A 112 15.01 -28.84 -12.70
CA GLY A 112 15.36 -28.32 -11.39
C GLY A 112 16.08 -29.32 -10.48
N ASP A 113 16.72 -28.75 -9.48
CA ASP A 113 17.18 -29.42 -8.28
C ASP A 113 15.97 -30.06 -7.58
N THR A 114 15.84 -31.39 -7.63
CA THR A 114 14.89 -32.18 -6.83
C THR A 114 15.36 -33.63 -6.69
N ARG A 115 15.08 -34.19 -5.51
CA ARG A 115 15.55 -35.48 -4.98
C ARG A 115 15.71 -36.60 -6.02
N TRP A 116 16.85 -37.28 -5.93
CA TRP A 116 17.40 -38.29 -6.85
C TRP A 116 16.46 -39.41 -7.34
N TRP A 117 15.42 -39.76 -6.59
CA TRP A 117 14.51 -40.86 -6.90
C TRP A 117 13.43 -40.53 -7.95
N ARG A 118 13.16 -39.24 -8.23
CA ARG A 118 12.25 -38.83 -9.33
C ARG A 118 12.93 -38.69 -10.70
N ARG A 119 14.24 -38.98 -10.77
CA ARG A 119 15.10 -38.76 -11.95
C ARG A 119 15.02 -39.85 -13.01
N ILE A 120 14.42 -41.01 -12.69
CA ILE A 120 14.44 -42.21 -13.54
C ILE A 120 13.34 -42.21 -14.64
N PHE A 121 12.31 -41.35 -14.52
CA PHE A 121 11.12 -41.41 -15.40
C PHE A 121 10.76 -40.12 -16.16
N ARG A 122 11.64 -39.12 -16.29
CA ARG A 122 11.36 -37.91 -17.09
C ARG A 122 12.25 -37.80 -18.32
N LYS A 123 11.63 -37.73 -19.51
CA LYS A 123 12.31 -37.32 -20.76
C LYS A 123 12.86 -35.90 -20.58
N LYS A 124 14.16 -35.74 -20.82
CA LYS A 124 14.86 -34.44 -20.88
C LYS A 124 14.28 -33.61 -22.02
N LEU A 125 13.40 -32.66 -21.72
CA LEU A 125 12.74 -31.82 -22.70
C LEU A 125 13.49 -30.49 -22.81
N TRP A 126 14.04 -30.23 -24.00
CA TRP A 126 14.55 -28.91 -24.35
C TRP A 126 13.40 -27.92 -24.43
N ARG A 127 13.56 -26.75 -23.80
CA ARG A 127 12.57 -25.67 -23.79
C ARG A 127 13.13 -24.48 -24.56
N HIS A 128 12.26 -23.80 -25.29
CA HIS A 128 12.60 -22.56 -25.96
C HIS A 128 12.45 -21.40 -24.97
N TRP A 129 13.40 -20.46 -25.01
CA TRP A 129 13.38 -19.29 -24.15
C TRP A 129 13.76 -18.04 -24.92
N ARG A 130 13.17 -16.92 -24.51
CA ARG A 130 13.60 -15.56 -24.84
C ARG A 130 13.76 -14.77 -23.56
N ILE A 131 14.80 -13.97 -23.47
CA ILE A 131 15.04 -13.10 -22.33
C ILE A 131 15.36 -11.70 -22.83
N TRP A 132 14.79 -10.69 -22.18
CA TRP A 132 15.06 -9.29 -22.41
C TRP A 132 15.42 -8.64 -21.09
N CYS A 133 16.43 -7.77 -21.09
CA CYS A 133 16.65 -6.83 -20.01
C CYS A 133 16.44 -5.42 -20.56
N VAL A 134 15.47 -4.73 -19.98
CA VAL A 134 15.08 -3.37 -20.33
C VAL A 134 15.37 -2.48 -19.13
N ARG A 135 15.90 -1.29 -19.37
CA ARG A 135 16.34 -0.38 -18.30
C ARG A 135 16.04 1.08 -18.64
N ARG A 136 15.62 1.83 -17.62
CA ARG A 136 15.63 3.30 -17.58
C ARG A 136 16.15 3.78 -16.23
N GLY A 137 17.20 4.61 -16.22
CA GLY A 137 17.82 5.07 -14.97
C GLY A 137 18.30 3.92 -14.06
N SER A 138 17.75 3.85 -12.84
CA SER A 138 18.05 2.83 -11.82
C SER A 138 17.09 1.63 -11.83
N VAL A 139 16.06 1.65 -12.68
CA VAL A 139 15.05 0.58 -12.77
C VAL A 139 15.42 -0.38 -13.90
N TYR A 140 15.45 -1.67 -13.57
CA TYR A 140 15.73 -2.77 -14.50
C TYR A 140 14.57 -3.76 -14.52
N ILE A 141 14.17 -4.21 -15.70
CA ILE A 141 13.15 -5.24 -15.88
C ILE A 141 13.75 -6.38 -16.69
N LEU A 142 13.81 -7.55 -16.07
CA LEU A 142 14.18 -8.80 -16.72
C LEU A 142 12.90 -9.54 -17.12
N ALA A 143 12.64 -9.58 -18.43
CA ALA A 143 11.52 -10.32 -19.00
C ALA A 143 12.02 -11.66 -19.52
N LEU A 144 11.56 -12.77 -18.95
CA LEU A 144 11.90 -14.13 -19.38
C LEU A 144 10.65 -14.84 -19.89
N TYR A 145 10.62 -15.12 -21.19
CA TYR A 145 9.61 -15.97 -21.81
C TYR A 145 10.12 -17.41 -21.91
N LEU A 146 9.31 -18.36 -21.45
CA LEU A 146 9.61 -19.78 -21.50
C LEU A 146 8.45 -20.59 -22.07
N GLN A 147 8.74 -21.44 -23.05
CA GLN A 147 7.78 -22.36 -23.64
C GLN A 147 8.26 -23.81 -23.62
N SER A 148 7.33 -24.73 -23.38
CA SER A 148 7.55 -26.17 -23.43
C SER A 148 6.80 -26.79 -24.60
N GLY A 149 7.46 -27.64 -25.40
CA GLY A 149 6.81 -28.36 -26.51
C GLY A 149 7.10 -27.73 -27.88
N LYS A 150 6.11 -27.78 -28.79
CA LYS A 150 6.20 -27.15 -30.12
C LYS A 150 6.15 -25.63 -29.93
N ILE A 151 7.00 -24.91 -30.66
CA ILE A 151 7.06 -23.45 -30.60
C ILE A 151 5.72 -22.89 -31.08
N ASP A 152 5.15 -21.98 -30.28
CA ASP A 152 4.00 -21.18 -30.63
C ASP A 152 4.51 -19.78 -31.01
N HIS A 153 4.62 -19.55 -32.31
CA HIS A 153 5.14 -18.30 -32.85
C HIS A 153 4.21 -17.12 -32.59
N GLU A 154 2.90 -17.35 -32.42
CA GLU A 154 1.95 -16.30 -32.10
C GLU A 154 2.15 -15.83 -30.66
N ALA A 155 2.19 -16.76 -29.71
CA ALA A 155 2.46 -16.44 -28.31
C ALA A 155 3.85 -15.80 -28.11
N GLU A 156 4.84 -16.24 -28.87
CA GLU A 156 6.20 -15.68 -28.88
C GLU A 156 6.25 -14.23 -29.41
N THR A 157 5.49 -13.92 -30.47
CA THR A 157 5.35 -12.54 -30.98
C THR A 157 4.61 -11.66 -29.98
N LEU A 158 3.52 -12.16 -29.38
CA LEU A 158 2.78 -11.44 -28.34
C LEU A 158 3.65 -11.15 -27.11
N ALA A 159 4.50 -12.09 -26.70
CA ALA A 159 5.46 -11.86 -25.61
C ALA A 159 6.42 -10.70 -25.92
N GLY A 160 6.91 -10.60 -27.16
CA GLY A 160 7.71 -9.46 -27.60
C GLY A 160 6.93 -8.14 -27.52
N MET A 161 5.71 -8.11 -28.06
CA MET A 161 4.84 -6.94 -28.00
C MET A 161 4.48 -6.50 -26.57
N ILE A 162 4.34 -7.45 -25.64
CA ILE A 162 4.15 -7.14 -24.20
C ILE A 162 5.37 -6.40 -23.67
N VAL A 163 6.58 -6.89 -23.94
CA VAL A 163 7.83 -6.24 -23.52
C VAL A 163 7.99 -4.85 -24.15
N ASP A 164 7.54 -4.67 -25.40
CA ASP A 164 7.55 -3.36 -26.07
C ASP A 164 6.61 -2.34 -25.48
N SER A 165 5.53 -2.80 -24.85
CA SER A 165 4.55 -1.93 -24.21
C SER A 165 4.97 -1.46 -22.81
N ILE A 166 6.19 -1.78 -22.37
CA ILE A 166 6.71 -1.34 -21.07
C ILE A 166 6.96 0.16 -21.11
N GLU A 167 6.22 0.88 -20.27
CA GLU A 167 6.36 2.31 -20.03
C GLU A 167 6.97 2.51 -18.63
N PHE A 168 8.13 3.15 -18.55
CA PHE A 168 8.77 3.46 -17.27
C PHE A 168 8.22 4.77 -16.72
N SER A 169 8.05 4.85 -15.39
CA SER A 169 7.77 6.12 -14.73
C SER A 169 8.91 7.11 -14.94
N ASP A 170 8.57 8.39 -15.14
CA ASP A 170 9.54 9.47 -15.35
C ASP A 170 10.31 9.82 -14.07
N SER A 171 9.68 9.61 -12.91
CA SER A 171 10.27 9.83 -11.58
C SER A 171 9.96 8.61 -10.71
N PRO A 172 10.68 7.49 -10.89
CA PRO A 172 10.38 6.27 -10.15
C PRO A 172 10.75 6.46 -8.67
N ALA A 173 9.83 6.08 -7.78
CA ALA A 173 10.08 6.08 -6.35
C ALA A 173 11.24 5.14 -5.99
N VAL A 174 12.17 5.54 -5.13
CA VAL A 174 13.23 4.62 -4.68
C VAL A 174 12.64 3.46 -3.85
N PRO A 175 13.30 2.29 -3.73
CA PRO A 175 12.88 1.21 -2.84
C PRO A 175 12.80 1.65 -1.37
N PRO A 176 12.04 0.95 -0.51
CA PRO A 176 11.89 1.31 0.90
C PRO A 176 13.23 1.52 1.61
N GLU A 177 14.19 0.64 1.42
CA GLU A 177 15.48 0.65 2.10
C GLU A 177 16.31 1.88 1.73
N VAL A 178 16.23 2.28 0.46
CA VAL A 178 16.86 3.49 -0.06
C VAL A 178 16.11 4.73 0.45
N PHE A 179 14.78 4.68 0.50
CA PHE A 179 13.95 5.75 1.07
C PHE A 179 14.30 5.97 2.55
N ALA A 180 14.37 4.92 3.36
CA ALA A 180 14.72 5.01 4.77
C ALA A 180 16.10 5.64 4.98
N ARG A 181 17.09 5.25 4.16
CA ARG A 181 18.42 5.87 4.15
C ARG A 181 18.34 7.35 3.80
N ASN A 182 17.59 7.72 2.77
CA ASN A 182 17.42 9.13 2.38
C ASN A 182 16.73 9.95 3.47
N VAL A 183 15.73 9.39 4.17
CA VAL A 183 15.07 10.04 5.32
C VAL A 183 16.06 10.24 6.46
N LEU A 184 16.87 9.24 6.75
CA LEU A 184 17.90 9.30 7.79
C LEU A 184 18.97 10.36 7.47
N ASP A 185 19.42 10.42 6.22
CA ASP A 185 20.39 11.41 5.75
C ASP A 185 19.81 12.83 5.78
N LEU A 186 18.53 12.99 5.41
CA LEU A 186 17.80 14.24 5.56
C LEU A 186 17.72 14.66 7.03
N ALA A 187 17.37 13.74 7.94
CA ALA A 187 17.29 14.01 9.36
C ALA A 187 18.63 14.47 9.95
N ARG A 188 19.73 13.76 9.62
CA ARG A 188 21.09 14.12 10.04
C ARG A 188 21.51 15.48 9.51
N THR A 189 21.13 15.81 8.28
CA THR A 189 21.47 17.09 7.65
C THR A 189 20.70 18.25 8.28
N LYS A 190 19.41 18.07 8.55
CA LYS A 190 18.52 19.13 9.07
C LYS A 190 18.62 19.30 10.58
N PHE A 191 18.94 18.23 11.31
CA PHE A 191 18.98 18.19 12.78
C PHE A 191 20.32 17.60 13.28
N PRO A 192 21.46 18.26 13.00
CA PRO A 192 22.79 17.70 13.28
C PRO A 192 23.12 17.53 14.77
N LEU A 193 22.32 18.10 15.67
CA LEU A 193 22.49 18.00 17.11
C LEU A 193 21.70 16.83 17.74
N ILE A 194 20.94 16.09 16.94
CA ILE A 194 20.08 15.00 17.41
C ILE A 194 20.58 13.68 16.86
N ASP A 195 20.69 12.68 17.73
CA ASP A 195 21.11 11.34 17.33
C ASP A 195 20.07 10.72 16.38
N CYS A 196 20.53 10.36 15.18
CA CYS A 196 19.70 9.78 14.13
C CYS A 196 20.24 8.39 13.75
N GLU A 197 19.42 7.36 13.96
CA GLU A 197 19.79 5.96 13.70
C GLU A 197 18.69 5.21 12.95
N PRO A 198 19.05 4.19 12.14
CA PRO A 198 18.07 3.26 11.62
C PRO A 198 17.46 2.43 12.75
N ALA A 199 16.18 2.10 12.64
CA ALA A 199 15.48 1.20 13.56
C ALA A 199 14.84 0.03 12.77
N PRO A 200 14.56 -1.12 13.43
CA PRO A 200 13.86 -2.24 12.81
C PRO A 200 12.47 -1.85 12.26
N ASP A 201 11.89 -2.72 11.45
CA ASP A 201 10.50 -2.63 10.97
C ASP A 201 10.18 -1.33 10.20
N PHE A 202 11.13 -0.91 9.35
CA PHE A 202 11.01 0.27 8.49
C PHE A 202 10.78 1.57 9.30
N GLN A 203 11.61 1.76 10.32
CA GLN A 203 11.58 2.92 11.21
C GLN A 203 12.93 3.63 11.24
N ILE A 204 12.93 4.88 11.71
CA ILE A 204 14.14 5.55 12.18
C ILE A 204 13.98 6.00 13.63
N ARG A 205 15.08 6.10 14.35
CA ARG A 205 15.19 6.74 15.65
C ARG A 205 15.76 8.14 15.47
N LEU A 206 15.07 9.12 16.03
CA LEU A 206 15.50 10.51 16.10
C LEU A 206 15.45 10.89 17.58
N GLY A 207 16.60 11.08 18.24
CA GLY A 207 16.68 11.23 19.69
C GLY A 207 16.05 10.02 20.41
N ASP A 208 15.10 10.27 21.31
CA ASP A 208 14.38 9.23 22.04
C ASP A 208 13.11 8.74 21.32
N SER A 209 12.75 9.35 20.19
CA SER A 209 11.54 9.03 19.45
C SER A 209 11.81 8.08 18.29
N LYS A 210 10.86 7.19 18.03
CA LYS A 210 10.84 6.33 16.85
C LYS A 210 9.79 6.83 15.86
N ILE A 211 10.17 6.90 14.59
CA ILE A 211 9.31 7.35 13.50
C ILE A 211 9.11 6.18 12.55
N ASN A 212 7.85 5.82 12.31
CA ASN A 212 7.47 4.81 11.35
C ASN A 212 7.44 5.41 9.93
N LEU A 213 8.08 4.74 8.97
CA LEU A 213 8.25 5.26 7.61
C LEU A 213 7.17 4.85 6.60
N PHE A 214 6.28 3.90 6.94
CA PHE A 214 5.28 3.37 6.01
C PHE A 214 4.38 4.46 5.42
N ASN A 215 3.83 5.34 6.27
CA ASN A 215 2.94 6.41 5.83
C ASN A 215 3.63 7.44 4.93
N PHE A 216 4.90 7.76 5.23
CA PHE A 216 5.70 8.67 4.41
C PHE A 216 6.06 8.03 3.07
N TYR A 217 6.43 6.74 3.08
CA TYR A 217 6.76 6.02 1.86
C TYR A 217 5.56 5.90 0.93
N ARG A 218 4.37 5.60 1.47
CA ARG A 218 3.13 5.55 0.68
C ARG A 218 2.80 6.88 0.02
N SER A 219 3.00 7.99 0.73
CA SER A 219 2.81 9.34 0.18
C SER A 219 3.87 9.66 -0.86
N TYR A 220 5.12 9.26 -0.60
CA TYR A 220 6.25 9.45 -1.50
C TYR A 220 6.10 8.69 -2.82
N VAL A 221 5.62 7.44 -2.80
CA VAL A 221 5.41 6.65 -4.03
C VAL A 221 4.46 7.35 -5.01
N LYS A 222 3.48 8.09 -4.51
CA LYS A 222 2.53 8.85 -5.35
C LYS A 222 3.12 10.15 -5.93
N SER A 223 4.10 10.73 -5.24
CA SER A 223 4.71 12.01 -5.60
C SER A 223 6.20 12.03 -5.22
N PRO A 224 7.07 11.27 -5.92
CA PRO A 224 8.46 11.11 -5.53
C PRO A 224 9.26 12.41 -5.53
N GLU A 225 8.87 13.37 -6.36
CA GLU A 225 9.43 14.72 -6.41
C GLU A 225 9.17 15.55 -5.14
N GLN A 226 8.20 15.14 -4.31
CA GLN A 226 7.80 15.82 -3.08
C GLN A 226 8.43 15.19 -1.82
N PHE A 227 9.52 14.43 -1.98
CA PHE A 227 10.21 13.74 -0.88
C PHE A 227 10.42 14.60 0.37
N GLU A 228 11.06 15.76 0.22
CA GLU A 228 11.38 16.61 1.37
C GLU A 228 10.11 17.21 2.01
N SER A 229 9.13 17.64 1.21
CA SER A 229 7.85 18.17 1.71
C SER A 229 7.00 17.14 2.46
N ILE A 230 7.14 15.85 2.13
CA ILE A 230 6.42 14.77 2.80
C ILE A 230 7.04 14.44 4.16
N VAL A 231 8.38 14.43 4.23
CA VAL A 231 9.12 13.88 5.38
C VAL A 231 9.48 14.97 6.40
N LEU A 232 9.90 16.15 5.94
CA LEU A 232 10.46 17.19 6.80
C LEU A 232 9.49 17.73 7.86
N PRO A 233 8.18 17.91 7.60
CA PRO A 233 7.24 18.38 8.63
C PRO A 233 7.16 17.43 9.82
N ALA A 234 7.14 16.12 9.58
CA ALA A 234 7.08 15.12 10.64
C ALA A 234 8.38 15.06 11.45
N LEU A 235 9.54 15.08 10.79
CA LEU A 235 10.83 15.16 11.49
C LEU A 235 10.91 16.42 12.36
N THR A 236 10.51 17.57 11.81
CA THR A 236 10.48 18.85 12.55
C THR A 236 9.57 18.77 13.77
N THR A 237 8.40 18.16 13.64
CA THR A 237 7.46 17.99 14.76
C THR A 237 8.07 17.14 15.87
N VAL A 238 8.70 16.01 15.53
CA VAL A 238 9.35 15.13 16.51
C VAL A 238 10.48 15.84 17.23
N VAL A 239 11.31 16.60 16.51
CA VAL A 239 12.39 17.41 17.10
C VAL A 239 11.84 18.51 18.02
N GLN A 240 10.78 19.18 17.61
CA GLN A 240 10.13 20.20 18.43
C GLN A 240 9.63 19.59 19.74
N VAL A 241 8.94 18.44 19.68
CA VAL A 241 8.42 17.73 20.86
C VAL A 241 9.54 17.31 21.83
N GLN A 242 10.73 17.01 21.33
CA GLN A 242 11.89 16.68 22.18
C GLN A 242 12.56 17.91 22.82
N GLY A 243 12.45 19.08 22.19
CA GLY A 243 12.96 20.35 22.71
C GLY A 243 12.03 21.04 23.70
N TRP A 244 10.87 20.44 23.99
CA TRP A 244 9.87 20.99 24.91
C TRP A 244 10.32 20.83 26.36
N GLY A 245 10.51 21.96 27.05
CA GLY A 245 10.61 21.98 28.51
C GLY A 245 9.29 21.56 29.18
N THR A 246 9.30 21.38 30.50
CA THR A 246 8.14 20.94 31.31
C THR A 246 6.84 21.70 31.03
N ALA A 247 6.92 22.99 30.70
CA ALA A 247 5.75 23.82 30.36
C ALA A 247 5.06 23.46 29.03
N GLN A 248 5.72 22.71 28.14
CA GLN A 248 5.19 22.26 26.85
C GLN A 248 4.87 20.76 26.85
N THR A 249 5.48 19.96 27.74
CA THR A 249 5.12 18.55 27.96
C THR A 249 3.97 18.36 28.96
N GLU A 250 3.69 19.37 29.78
CA GLU A 250 2.56 19.45 30.72
C GLU A 250 1.76 20.75 30.51
N PRO A 251 1.14 20.95 29.34
CA PRO A 251 0.37 22.16 29.08
C PRO A 251 -0.79 22.28 30.07
N ALA A 252 -1.16 23.50 30.47
CA ALA A 252 -2.36 23.70 31.26
C ALA A 252 -3.60 23.26 30.47
N LEU A 253 -4.55 22.58 31.13
CA LEU A 253 -5.77 22.07 30.47
C LEU A 253 -6.46 23.16 29.63
N ALA A 254 -6.57 24.38 30.14
CA ALA A 254 -7.20 25.50 29.44
C ALA A 254 -6.59 25.83 28.06
N VAL A 255 -5.32 25.48 27.82
CA VAL A 255 -4.61 25.71 26.55
C VAL A 255 -4.90 24.63 25.51
N VAL A 256 -5.21 23.41 25.96
CA VAL A 256 -5.41 22.24 25.09
C VAL A 256 -6.85 21.76 25.06
N ARG A 257 -7.72 22.25 25.97
CA ARG A 257 -9.06 21.74 26.23
C ARG A 257 -9.88 21.55 24.95
N ASP A 258 -9.92 22.54 24.08
CA ASP A 258 -10.75 22.54 22.85
C ASP A 258 -10.17 21.68 21.71
N ARG A 259 -8.98 21.09 21.92
CA ARG A 259 -8.27 20.23 20.97
C ARG A 259 -8.17 18.79 21.46
N ILE A 260 -8.74 18.48 22.62
CA ILE A 260 -8.78 17.11 23.14
C ILE A 260 -9.79 16.33 22.31
N MET A 261 -9.34 15.30 21.60
CA MET A 261 -10.16 14.47 20.72
C MET A 261 -10.10 13.00 21.13
N PRO A 262 -11.22 12.25 21.04
CA PRO A 262 -11.23 10.81 21.26
C PRO A 262 -10.82 10.06 19.98
N MET A 263 -10.16 8.92 20.14
CA MET A 263 -9.80 8.00 19.07
C MET A 263 -10.09 6.57 19.47
N LEU A 264 -10.53 5.76 18.51
CA LEU A 264 -10.70 4.33 18.72
C LEU A 264 -9.40 3.58 18.44
N TYR A 265 -9.12 2.56 19.26
CA TYR A 265 -7.90 1.78 19.18
C TYR A 265 -8.14 0.31 19.58
N PRO A 266 -7.41 -0.68 19.03
CA PRO A 266 -7.52 -2.07 19.48
C PRO A 266 -7.04 -2.23 20.92
N GLU A 267 -7.84 -2.90 21.75
CA GLU A 267 -7.58 -3.04 23.19
C GLU A 267 -6.31 -3.85 23.47
N ASP A 268 -6.10 -4.94 22.74
CA ASP A 268 -4.93 -5.82 22.85
C ASP A 268 -3.62 -5.08 22.52
N VAL A 269 -3.62 -4.31 21.43
CA VAL A 269 -2.47 -3.51 21.01
C VAL A 269 -2.18 -2.39 22.02
N TRP A 270 -3.21 -1.73 22.56
CA TRP A 270 -3.03 -0.72 23.60
C TRP A 270 -2.38 -1.31 24.86
N ARG A 271 -2.91 -2.43 25.37
CA ARG A 271 -2.40 -3.09 26.59
C ARG A 271 -0.92 -3.46 26.48
N GLU A 272 -0.48 -3.92 25.30
CA GLU A 272 0.91 -4.33 25.07
C GLU A 272 1.85 -3.13 24.92
N LYS A 273 1.43 -2.09 24.18
CA LYS A 273 2.35 -1.04 23.69
C LYS A 273 2.28 0.28 24.44
N PHE A 274 1.16 0.59 25.09
CA PHE A 274 0.88 1.94 25.60
C PHE A 274 0.20 1.97 26.99
N PRO A 275 0.76 1.28 28.01
CA PRO A 275 0.07 1.09 29.30
C PRO A 275 -0.15 2.38 30.11
N ASN A 276 0.54 3.48 29.78
CA ASN A 276 0.49 4.74 30.54
C ASN A 276 -0.42 5.80 29.89
N PHE A 277 -1.15 5.45 28.83
CA PHE A 277 -2.09 6.35 28.17
C PHE A 277 -3.48 6.16 28.74
N VAL A 278 -4.15 7.28 29.00
CA VAL A 278 -5.52 7.27 29.50
C VAL A 278 -6.40 6.61 28.45
N CYS A 279 -7.18 5.62 28.86
CA CYS A 279 -8.15 4.96 28.00
C CYS A 279 -9.46 4.66 28.75
N GLN A 280 -10.52 4.40 27.99
CA GLN A 280 -11.73 3.77 28.49
C GLN A 280 -12.09 2.55 27.62
N PRO A 281 -12.42 1.38 28.22
CA PRO A 281 -12.93 0.24 27.47
C PRO A 281 -14.16 0.60 26.65
N TRP A 282 -14.24 0.04 25.45
CA TRP A 282 -15.38 0.16 24.55
C TRP A 282 -15.74 -1.20 23.95
N VAL A 283 -16.74 -1.23 23.08
CA VAL A 283 -17.31 -2.47 22.53
C VAL A 283 -16.44 -3.06 21.41
N GLY A 284 -16.59 -4.36 21.15
CA GLY A 284 -15.92 -5.03 20.04
C GLY A 284 -14.39 -5.18 20.18
N GLY A 285 -13.87 -5.16 21.41
CA GLY A 285 -12.42 -5.24 21.67
C GLY A 285 -11.68 -3.92 21.37
N LEU A 286 -12.40 -2.80 21.37
CA LEU A 286 -11.84 -1.48 21.18
C LEU A 286 -11.76 -0.72 22.51
N VAL A 287 -10.86 0.26 22.56
CA VAL A 287 -10.77 1.27 23.62
C VAL A 287 -10.89 2.67 23.03
N VAL A 288 -11.39 3.60 23.83
CA VAL A 288 -11.32 5.04 23.54
C VAL A 288 -10.04 5.58 24.16
N LEU A 289 -9.13 6.05 23.32
CA LEU A 289 -7.95 6.83 23.68
C LEU A 289 -8.22 8.32 23.50
N TYR A 290 -7.41 9.14 24.17
CA TYR A 290 -7.51 10.59 24.09
C TYR A 290 -6.22 11.20 23.58
N VAL A 291 -6.35 12.14 22.66
CA VAL A 291 -5.24 12.87 22.07
C VAL A 291 -5.50 14.36 22.16
N VAL A 292 -4.43 15.15 22.10
CA VAL A 292 -4.53 16.56 21.73
C VAL A 292 -4.21 16.68 20.25
N ASP A 293 -5.17 17.18 19.50
CA ASP A 293 -5.09 17.38 18.05
C ASP A 293 -4.32 18.67 17.73
N GLU A 294 -3.24 18.52 16.99
CA GLU A 294 -2.40 19.62 16.49
C GLU A 294 -2.55 19.72 14.98
N SER A 295 -2.22 20.88 14.41
CA SER A 295 -2.42 21.14 12.98
C SER A 295 -1.79 20.12 12.02
N GLN A 296 -0.77 19.36 12.44
CA GLN A 296 -0.02 18.39 11.63
C GLN A 296 0.26 17.06 12.36
N ALA A 297 -0.20 16.91 13.59
CA ALA A 297 0.09 15.75 14.43
C ALA A 297 -0.92 15.64 15.56
N TYR A 298 -0.82 14.61 16.38
CA TYR A 298 -1.50 14.54 17.66
C TYR A 298 -0.59 13.84 18.66
N TRP A 299 -0.84 14.06 19.95
CA TRP A 299 -0.13 13.37 21.02
C TRP A 299 -1.12 12.81 22.04
N TYR A 300 -0.82 11.62 22.56
CA TYR A 300 -1.70 10.92 23.49
C TYR A 300 -1.64 11.50 24.90
N ILE A 301 -2.79 11.56 25.55
CA ILE A 301 -2.91 12.00 26.94
C ILE A 301 -2.52 10.85 27.87
N ARG A 302 -1.65 11.16 28.81
CA ARG A 302 -1.09 10.22 29.79
C ARG A 302 -1.74 10.40 31.16
N ASP A 303 -1.67 9.39 32.01
CA ASP A 303 -2.29 9.41 33.34
C ASP A 303 -1.74 10.53 34.26
N ASP A 304 -0.46 10.88 34.12
CA ASP A 304 0.20 11.96 34.88
C ASP A 304 -0.43 13.34 34.61
N LEU A 305 -0.88 13.59 33.36
CA LEU A 305 -1.54 14.84 32.99
C LEU A 305 -2.90 15.01 33.66
N LEU A 306 -3.63 13.93 33.95
CA LEU A 306 -4.90 14.03 34.67
C LEU A 306 -4.70 14.53 36.09
N ALA A 307 -3.66 14.03 36.76
CA ALA A 307 -3.28 14.51 38.08
C ALA A 307 -2.92 16.00 38.05
N THR A 308 -2.13 16.43 37.05
CA THR A 308 -1.76 17.85 36.87
C THR A 308 -2.97 18.73 36.57
N TRP A 309 -3.90 18.26 35.74
CA TRP A 309 -5.12 18.99 35.39
C TRP A 309 -6.22 18.95 36.45
N HIS A 310 -6.06 18.10 37.47
CA HIS A 310 -7.05 17.87 38.53
C HIS A 310 -8.42 17.46 37.95
N ILE A 311 -8.41 16.59 36.95
CA ILE A 311 -9.63 16.04 36.32
C ILE A 311 -9.64 14.52 36.40
N SER A 312 -10.83 13.92 36.40
CA SER A 312 -10.99 12.47 36.31
C SER A 312 -10.93 11.98 34.86
N PRO A 313 -10.73 10.67 34.61
CA PRO A 313 -10.87 10.09 33.28
C PRO A 313 -12.26 10.33 32.66
N ASP A 314 -13.31 10.39 33.46
CA ASP A 314 -14.68 10.64 33.00
C ASP A 314 -14.85 12.11 32.54
N ASP A 315 -14.25 13.06 33.27
CA ASP A 315 -14.22 14.47 32.84
C ASP A 315 -13.48 14.62 31.51
N LEU A 316 -12.36 13.91 31.33
CA LEU A 316 -11.62 13.90 30.08
C LEU A 316 -12.47 13.33 28.94
N HIS A 317 -13.16 12.21 29.19
CA HIS A 317 -14.04 11.60 28.21
C HIS A 317 -15.13 12.57 27.76
N GLN A 318 -15.78 13.24 28.71
CA GLN A 318 -16.81 14.22 28.41
C GLN A 318 -16.27 15.38 27.55
N ILE A 319 -15.11 15.95 27.92
CA ILE A 319 -14.45 17.01 27.13
C ILE A 319 -14.20 16.53 25.69
N ALA A 320 -13.66 15.32 25.54
CA ALA A 320 -13.33 14.76 24.24
C ALA A 320 -14.59 14.56 23.37
N ILE A 321 -15.67 14.02 23.93
CA ILE A 321 -16.94 13.82 23.21
C ILE A 321 -17.59 15.15 22.82
N GLU A 322 -17.55 16.16 23.70
CA GLU A 322 -18.04 17.51 23.41
C GLU A 322 -17.28 18.13 22.22
N ASN A 323 -15.95 18.04 22.22
CA ASN A 323 -15.11 18.53 21.11
C ASN A 323 -15.37 17.76 19.81
N LEU A 324 -15.49 16.43 19.89
CA LEU A 324 -15.79 15.57 18.76
C LEU A 324 -17.12 15.96 18.09
N ASN A 325 -18.17 16.16 18.89
CA ASN A 325 -19.47 16.60 18.40
C ASN A 325 -19.37 17.98 17.74
N GLY A 326 -18.71 18.94 18.39
CA GLY A 326 -18.49 20.28 17.83
C GLY A 326 -17.66 20.28 16.54
N TYR A 327 -16.69 19.38 16.43
CA TYR A 327 -15.90 19.16 15.21
C TYR A 327 -16.79 18.69 14.05
N PHE A 328 -17.70 17.74 14.30
CA PHE A 328 -18.62 17.21 13.29
C PHE A 328 -19.74 18.16 12.87
N GLU A 329 -20.17 19.05 13.76
CA GLU A 329 -21.10 20.12 13.42
C GLU A 329 -20.46 21.12 12.44
N LYS A 330 -19.19 21.48 12.68
CA LYS A 330 -18.41 22.38 11.81
C LYS A 330 -17.98 21.70 10.51
N GLN A 331 -17.76 20.39 10.54
CA GLN A 331 -17.32 19.58 9.41
C GLN A 331 -18.28 18.40 9.21
N PRO A 332 -19.45 18.63 8.57
CA PRO A 332 -20.39 17.58 8.27
C PRO A 332 -19.77 16.53 7.36
N MET A 333 -19.95 15.25 7.70
CA MET A 333 -19.48 14.15 6.85
C MET A 333 -20.26 14.07 5.54
N GLU A 334 -19.53 14.01 4.44
CA GLU A 334 -20.03 13.56 3.14
C GLU A 334 -19.96 12.03 3.07
N PHE A 335 -21.06 11.40 2.66
CA PHE A 335 -21.12 9.94 2.49
C PHE A 335 -21.87 9.58 1.21
N THR A 336 -21.50 8.44 0.64
CA THR A 336 -22.21 7.82 -0.48
C THR A 336 -23.13 6.75 0.06
N VAL A 337 -24.38 6.76 -0.41
CA VAL A 337 -25.34 5.69 -0.16
C VAL A 337 -25.47 4.86 -1.44
N ALA A 338 -25.33 3.55 -1.31
CA ALA A 338 -25.56 2.57 -2.37
C ALA A 338 -26.65 1.59 -1.91
N GLY A 339 -27.53 1.19 -2.81
CA GLY A 339 -28.65 0.29 -2.52
C GLY A 339 -29.91 0.69 -3.26
N GLU A 340 -30.89 -0.22 -3.27
CA GLU A 340 -32.22 0.02 -3.82
C GLU A 340 -33.16 0.59 -2.74
N GLU A 341 -34.25 1.24 -3.14
CA GLU A 341 -35.19 1.91 -2.22
C GLU A 341 -35.83 0.95 -1.21
N ASP A 342 -36.04 -0.31 -1.63
CA ASP A 342 -36.58 -1.42 -0.82
C ASP A 342 -35.54 -2.54 -0.53
N GLY A 343 -34.24 -2.26 -0.75
CA GLY A 343 -33.15 -3.24 -0.63
C GLY A 343 -32.10 -2.87 0.42
N PRO A 344 -31.08 -3.72 0.64
CA PRO A 344 -30.01 -3.43 1.60
C PRO A 344 -29.28 -2.15 1.19
N ARG A 345 -29.14 -1.24 2.16
CA ARG A 345 -28.46 0.04 1.97
C ARG A 345 -27.09 -0.01 2.62
N LEU A 346 -26.10 0.49 1.89
CA LEU A 346 -24.72 0.59 2.30
C LEU A 346 -24.30 2.06 2.28
N LEU A 347 -23.60 2.48 3.31
CA LEU A 347 -23.09 3.84 3.47
C LEU A 347 -21.60 3.81 3.76
N VAL A 348 -20.85 4.62 3.01
CA VAL A 348 -19.40 4.81 3.21
C VAL A 348 -19.03 6.29 3.20
N PRO A 349 -18.04 6.72 4.00
CA PRO A 349 -17.46 8.06 3.90
C PRO A 349 -16.90 8.33 2.50
N VAL A 350 -17.11 9.55 1.97
CA VAL A 350 -16.54 9.97 0.67
C VAL A 350 -15.04 10.30 0.79
N ARG A 351 -14.64 10.86 1.94
CA ARG A 351 -13.26 11.31 2.18
C ARG A 351 -12.70 10.64 3.42
N PRO A 352 -11.42 10.21 3.40
CA PRO A 352 -10.75 9.75 4.59
C PRO A 352 -10.56 10.93 5.56
N ASP A 353 -10.82 10.67 6.84
CA ASP A 353 -10.61 11.61 7.94
C ASP A 353 -10.25 10.81 9.20
N ALA A 354 -9.23 11.22 9.94
CA ALA A 354 -8.72 10.47 11.10
C ALA A 354 -9.76 10.19 12.20
N TYR A 355 -10.87 10.95 12.21
CA TYR A 355 -11.96 10.84 13.17
C TYR A 355 -13.24 10.22 12.59
N ASN A 356 -13.22 9.73 11.35
CA ASN A 356 -14.39 9.12 10.71
C ASN A 356 -14.98 7.98 11.55
N THR A 357 -14.15 7.05 12.01
CA THR A 357 -14.63 5.94 12.83
C THR A 357 -14.98 6.38 14.25
N ALA A 358 -14.31 7.40 14.78
CA ALA A 358 -14.66 8.00 16.08
C ALA A 358 -16.08 8.60 16.09
N ARG A 359 -16.69 8.90 14.92
CA ARG A 359 -18.10 9.29 14.82
C ARG A 359 -19.06 8.29 15.47
N LEU A 360 -18.68 7.02 15.58
CA LEU A 360 -19.47 6.00 16.29
C LEU A 360 -19.54 6.22 17.81
N LEU A 361 -18.79 7.15 18.38
CA LEU A 361 -18.94 7.61 19.76
C LEU A 361 -20.03 8.69 19.93
N SER A 362 -20.60 9.20 18.84
CA SER A 362 -21.61 10.27 18.87
C SER A 362 -23.03 9.73 18.68
N ASP A 363 -23.89 9.94 19.68
CA ASP A 363 -25.31 9.56 19.60
C ASP A 363 -26.03 10.28 18.44
N SER A 364 -25.69 11.55 18.20
CA SER A 364 -26.26 12.34 17.11
C SER A 364 -25.97 11.72 15.74
N PHE A 365 -24.79 11.12 15.61
CA PHE A 365 -24.36 10.44 14.40
C PHE A 365 -25.13 9.14 14.19
N HIS A 366 -25.36 8.36 15.25
CA HIS A 366 -26.21 7.17 15.18
C HIS A 366 -27.60 7.51 14.67
N HIS A 367 -28.24 8.54 15.24
CA HIS A 367 -29.56 8.98 14.82
C HIS A 367 -29.61 9.35 13.33
N LYS A 368 -28.60 10.08 12.84
CA LYS A 368 -28.48 10.45 11.43
C LYS A 368 -28.36 9.21 10.53
N LEU A 369 -27.48 8.28 10.88
CA LEU A 369 -27.28 7.03 10.12
C LEU A 369 -28.53 6.15 10.10
N ARG A 370 -29.20 5.96 11.25
CA ARG A 370 -30.45 5.20 11.32
C ARG A 370 -31.54 5.80 10.43
N SER A 371 -31.61 7.13 10.33
CA SER A 371 -32.56 7.79 9.42
C SER A 371 -32.29 7.50 7.93
N VAL A 372 -31.01 7.34 7.56
CA VAL A 372 -30.58 7.06 6.19
C VAL A 372 -30.71 5.57 5.85
N LEU A 373 -30.37 4.70 6.80
CA LEU A 373 -30.38 3.24 6.63
C LEU A 373 -31.75 2.60 6.94
N GLY A 374 -32.66 3.35 7.58
CA GLY A 374 -34.05 2.94 7.84
C GLY A 374 -34.28 2.16 9.12
N GLY A 375 -33.29 2.10 10.02
CA GLY A 375 -33.38 1.34 11.26
C GLY A 375 -32.02 1.07 11.88
N ASP A 376 -31.96 0.02 12.70
CA ASP A 376 -30.72 -0.51 13.24
C ASP A 376 -29.81 -1.00 12.10
N PHE A 377 -28.50 -0.87 12.29
CA PHE A 377 -27.52 -1.17 11.24
C PHE A 377 -26.26 -1.81 11.81
N ALA A 378 -25.59 -2.60 10.98
CA ALA A 378 -24.25 -3.07 11.29
C ALA A 378 -23.21 -2.09 10.72
N VAL A 379 -22.07 -1.95 11.40
CA VAL A 379 -20.94 -1.13 10.94
C VAL A 379 -19.63 -1.89 11.07
N GLY A 380 -18.85 -1.91 10.00
CA GLY A 380 -17.48 -2.43 9.99
C GLY A 380 -16.47 -1.30 10.05
N THR A 381 -15.43 -1.48 10.86
CA THR A 381 -14.43 -0.45 11.16
C THR A 381 -13.00 -0.97 10.95
N PRO A 382 -12.58 -1.21 9.70
CA PRO A 382 -11.27 -1.80 9.43
C PRO A 382 -10.11 -0.83 9.74
N SER A 383 -10.32 0.48 9.68
CA SER A 383 -9.35 1.51 10.05
C SER A 383 -9.98 2.69 10.81
N ARG A 384 -9.14 3.62 11.27
CA ARG A 384 -9.58 4.84 11.96
C ARG A 384 -10.28 5.83 11.05
N ASP A 385 -9.86 5.87 9.79
CA ASP A 385 -10.32 6.84 8.79
C ASP A 385 -11.42 6.34 7.86
N PHE A 386 -11.82 5.07 8.00
CA PHE A 386 -12.81 4.44 7.16
C PHE A 386 -13.70 3.48 7.96
N PHE A 387 -15.00 3.57 7.69
CA PHE A 387 -15.99 2.60 8.15
C PHE A 387 -16.98 2.31 7.02
N VAL A 388 -17.70 1.21 7.13
CA VAL A 388 -18.82 0.85 6.24
C VAL A 388 -20.04 0.52 7.08
N ALA A 389 -21.14 1.23 6.87
CA ALA A 389 -22.40 0.97 7.55
C ALA A 389 -23.39 0.29 6.59
N ILE A 390 -24.15 -0.69 7.08
CA ILE A 390 -25.06 -1.50 6.27
C ILE A 390 -26.37 -1.79 7.02
N SER A 391 -27.51 -1.64 6.33
CA SER A 391 -28.81 -2.02 6.88
C SER A 391 -28.93 -3.54 7.06
N LEU A 392 -29.75 -3.97 8.02
CA LEU A 392 -29.88 -5.38 8.41
C LEU A 392 -30.90 -6.17 7.57
N ASP A 393 -31.41 -5.59 6.47
CA ASP A 393 -32.49 -6.17 5.66
C ASP A 393 -32.06 -7.43 4.89
N SER A 394 -30.74 -7.63 4.72
CA SER A 394 -30.17 -8.77 3.99
C SER A 394 -28.98 -9.37 4.74
N SER A 395 -29.16 -10.56 5.30
CA SER A 395 -28.09 -11.30 5.97
C SER A 395 -26.94 -11.66 5.03
N GLU A 396 -27.23 -11.94 3.75
CA GLU A 396 -26.22 -12.20 2.73
C GLU A 396 -25.32 -10.98 2.48
N THR A 397 -25.91 -9.78 2.40
CA THR A 397 -25.16 -8.55 2.16
C THR A 397 -24.34 -8.16 3.39
N VAL A 398 -24.89 -8.32 4.59
CA VAL A 398 -24.14 -8.12 5.84
C VAL A 398 -22.93 -9.07 5.90
N GLU A 399 -23.10 -10.33 5.50
CA GLU A 399 -22.02 -11.32 5.48
C GLU A 399 -20.95 -11.00 4.42
N HIS A 400 -21.33 -10.47 3.25
CA HIS A 400 -20.37 -9.97 2.26
C HIS A 400 -19.55 -8.78 2.79
N VAL A 401 -20.21 -7.84 3.47
CA VAL A 401 -19.51 -6.71 4.11
C VAL A 401 -18.58 -7.20 5.21
N ARG A 402 -19.01 -8.16 6.04
CA ARG A 402 -18.18 -8.76 7.10
C ARG A 402 -16.88 -9.33 6.52
N LYS A 403 -16.96 -10.14 5.47
CA LYS A 403 -15.78 -10.71 4.80
C LYS A 403 -14.88 -9.63 4.23
N LYS A 404 -15.45 -8.59 3.64
CA LYS A 404 -14.67 -7.48 3.09
C LYS A 404 -13.93 -6.69 4.17
N VAL A 405 -14.57 -6.47 5.32
CA VAL A 405 -13.94 -5.81 6.49
C VAL A 405 -12.80 -6.66 7.05
N GLU A 406 -13.00 -7.98 7.13
CA GLU A 406 -11.97 -8.94 7.54
C GLU A 406 -10.77 -8.91 6.57
N ASP A 407 -11.02 -8.95 5.27
CA ASP A 407 -9.97 -8.83 4.25
C ASP A 407 -9.23 -7.49 4.34
N ASP A 408 -9.94 -6.37 4.51
CA ASP A 408 -9.34 -5.05 4.61
C ASP A 408 -8.52 -4.91 5.90
N TYR A 409 -9.01 -5.43 7.03
CA TYR A 409 -8.28 -5.48 8.30
C TYR A 409 -6.93 -6.19 8.17
N GLN A 410 -6.86 -7.31 7.46
CA GLN A 410 -5.61 -8.08 7.29
C GLN A 410 -4.58 -7.37 6.40
N ASN A 411 -5.02 -6.45 5.54
CA ASN A 411 -4.17 -5.80 4.54
C ASN A 411 -3.84 -4.34 4.88
N MET A 412 -4.36 -3.80 6.00
CA MET A 412 -4.14 -2.43 6.43
C MET A 412 -2.97 -2.30 7.41
N ASP A 413 -2.22 -1.20 7.32
CA ASP A 413 -1.03 -0.94 8.14
C ASP A 413 -1.35 -0.69 9.64
N HIS A 414 -2.52 -0.09 9.91
CA HIS A 414 -3.01 0.23 11.25
C HIS A 414 -4.47 -0.19 11.39
N PRO A 415 -4.70 -1.51 11.44
CA PRO A 415 -6.04 -2.04 11.46
C PRO A 415 -6.71 -1.75 12.81
N LEU A 416 -8.01 -1.50 12.78
CA LEU A 416 -8.78 -1.12 13.96
C LEU A 416 -9.63 -2.29 14.49
N SER A 417 -10.52 -2.86 13.67
CA SER A 417 -11.26 -4.07 14.04
C SER A 417 -11.69 -4.85 12.80
N ASP A 418 -11.63 -6.18 12.89
CA ASP A 418 -12.20 -7.12 11.91
C ASP A 418 -13.67 -7.44 12.20
N ARG A 419 -14.20 -6.95 13.32
CA ARG A 419 -15.56 -7.22 13.77
C ARG A 419 -16.54 -6.19 13.23
N LEU A 420 -17.80 -6.63 13.08
CA LEU A 420 -18.91 -5.71 12.91
C LEU A 420 -19.44 -5.28 14.28
N LEU A 421 -19.86 -4.03 14.37
CA LEU A 421 -20.61 -3.50 15.50
C LEU A 421 -22.07 -3.34 15.10
N LEU A 422 -22.99 -3.54 16.04
CA LEU A 422 -24.41 -3.29 15.88
C LEU A 422 -24.74 -1.94 16.50
N VAL A 423 -25.38 -1.05 15.74
CA VAL A 423 -25.87 0.24 16.24
C VAL A 423 -27.39 0.19 16.32
N THR A 424 -27.90 0.37 17.52
CA THR A 424 -29.34 0.38 17.83
C THR A 424 -29.78 1.71 18.43
N HIS A 425 -31.04 1.81 18.86
CA HIS A 425 -31.51 2.93 19.68
C HIS A 425 -30.87 2.98 21.08
N ASP A 426 -30.46 1.84 21.64
CA ASP A 426 -29.89 1.72 22.99
C ASP A 426 -28.37 1.93 23.03
N GLY A 427 -27.72 2.06 21.86
CA GLY A 427 -26.29 2.28 21.72
C GLY A 427 -25.63 1.30 20.77
N VAL A 428 -24.32 1.09 20.98
CA VAL A 428 -23.46 0.27 20.12
C VAL A 428 -23.06 -1.00 20.87
N THR A 429 -23.13 -2.16 20.21
CA THR A 429 -22.65 -3.45 20.72
C THR A 429 -21.82 -4.17 19.66
N GLU A 430 -21.21 -5.29 20.00
CA GLU A 430 -20.66 -6.19 18.99
C GLU A 430 -21.81 -6.84 18.19
N TYR A 431 -21.68 -6.92 16.87
CA TYR A 431 -22.65 -7.62 16.02
C TYR A 431 -22.31 -9.12 16.04
N ALA A 432 -23.19 -9.91 16.65
CA ALA A 432 -23.15 -11.36 16.60
C ALA A 432 -24.24 -11.84 15.62
N PRO A 433 -23.89 -12.48 14.49
CA PRO A 433 -24.90 -13.12 13.66
C PRO A 433 -25.61 -14.22 14.48
N TRP A 434 -26.92 -14.32 14.32
CA TRP A 434 -27.70 -15.41 14.89
C TRP A 434 -27.14 -16.74 14.37
N VAL A 435 -26.63 -17.58 15.27
CA VAL A 435 -26.08 -18.92 14.97
C VAL A 435 -27.17 -19.88 14.53
#